data_AF-A0A8H5LRP1-F1
#
_entry.id   AF-A0A8H5LRP1-F1
#
_cell.length_a   1.000
_cell.length_b   1.000
_cell.length_c   1.000
_cell.angle_alpha   90.00
_cell.angle_beta   90.00
_cell.angle_gamma   90.00
#
_symmetry.space_group_name_H-M   'P 1'
#
loop_
_entity.id
_entity.type
_entity.pdbx_description
1 polymer ?
#
loop_
_entity_poly.entity_id
_entity_poly.type
_entity_poly.pdbx_seq_one_letter_code
_entity_poly.pdbx_strand_id
1 'polypeptide(L)'
;MVGLESQSHSVYDADKIPKQEWYDGEHVPMRLTIPSFFNAARYKASDSKSPTWLTLYDISEPSVADGPEYQAVHAKGSDRDKSMLAKLQFLTRRAYTVIPESSMTSTKFSTTTTPGRYLLVSSIETTAEGEDGFNKWYEQEHIPLLSKVSGWLRTRRFKLFSSKERGQLKDGAECKPFTYLAIHEFSEGGFMDTPEMKKAANTPWREEVMKQVVGGEFRLFEQHNFRHQWFR
;
A
#
# COMPACT_ATOMS: atom_id res chain seq x y z
N MET A 1 8.48 -11.78 -17.82
CA MET A 1 7.56 -11.20 -16.81
C MET A 1 8.41 -10.26 -15.97
N VAL A 2 8.39 -8.97 -16.32
CA VAL A 2 9.20 -7.95 -15.63
C VAL A 2 8.56 -7.70 -14.26
N GLY A 3 9.39 -7.61 -13.23
CA GLY A 3 8.96 -7.39 -11.86
C GLY A 3 8.07 -6.15 -11.77
N LEU A 4 6.98 -6.26 -11.02
CA LEU A 4 6.12 -5.13 -10.71
C LEU A 4 6.90 -4.26 -9.70
N GLU A 5 7.57 -3.22 -10.20
CA GLU A 5 8.76 -2.63 -9.57
C GLU A 5 8.48 -1.42 -8.67
N SER A 6 7.23 -0.95 -8.60
CA SER A 6 6.87 0.21 -7.79
C SER A 6 5.39 0.25 -7.41
N GLN A 7 5.08 0.91 -6.30
CA GLN A 7 3.71 1.07 -5.79
C GLN A 7 3.31 2.54 -5.71
N SER A 8 2.09 2.86 -6.15
CA SER A 8 1.45 4.13 -5.77
C SER A 8 0.38 3.90 -4.70
N HIS A 9 0.48 4.63 -3.58
CA HIS A 9 -0.48 4.61 -2.48
C HIS A 9 -1.33 5.87 -2.54
N SER A 10 -2.65 5.72 -2.66
CA SER A 10 -3.58 6.83 -2.44
C SER A 10 -4.45 6.57 -1.23
N VAL A 11 -4.39 7.43 -0.21
CA VAL A 11 -5.23 7.32 0.99
C VAL A 11 -6.14 8.54 1.15
N TYR A 12 -7.44 8.33 1.36
CA TYR A 12 -8.43 9.42 1.43
C TYR A 12 -9.64 9.08 2.33
N ASP A 13 -10.35 10.12 2.78
CA ASP A 13 -11.62 10.01 3.52
C ASP A 13 -12.82 10.46 2.68
N ALA A 14 -13.83 9.59 2.63
CA ALA A 14 -14.99 9.73 1.76
C ALA A 14 -16.17 8.89 2.27
N ASP A 15 -16.86 9.41 3.28
CA ASP A 15 -18.02 8.74 3.90
C ASP A 15 -19.29 8.73 3.02
N LYS A 16 -19.22 9.19 1.76
CA LYS A 16 -20.39 9.34 0.87
C LYS A 16 -20.26 8.51 -0.40
N ILE A 17 -21.28 7.68 -0.68
CA ILE A 17 -21.40 6.78 -1.84
C ILE A 17 -21.00 7.41 -3.19
N PRO A 18 -21.36 8.67 -3.52
CA PRO A 18 -20.96 9.30 -4.79
C PRO A 18 -19.44 9.35 -5.04
N LYS A 19 -18.62 9.32 -3.98
CA LYS A 19 -17.16 9.32 -4.09
C LYS A 19 -16.61 7.95 -4.48
N GLN A 20 -17.22 6.86 -3.98
CA GLN A 20 -16.74 5.50 -4.28
C GLN A 20 -17.05 5.10 -5.71
N GLU A 21 -18.26 5.40 -6.18
CA GLU A 21 -18.64 5.19 -7.58
C GLU A 21 -17.76 5.97 -8.56
N TRP A 22 -17.41 7.21 -8.20
CA TRP A 22 -16.48 8.00 -9.01
C TRP A 22 -15.07 7.40 -9.01
N TYR A 23 -14.55 6.98 -7.85
CA TYR A 23 -13.24 6.33 -7.79
C TYR A 23 -13.22 5.04 -8.63
N ASP A 24 -14.26 4.21 -8.51
CA ASP A 24 -14.36 2.92 -9.18
C ASP A 24 -14.63 3.05 -10.70
N GLY A 25 -15.51 3.97 -11.08
CA GLY A 25 -16.02 4.07 -12.46
C GLY A 25 -15.26 5.04 -13.36
N GLU A 26 -14.51 5.98 -12.80
CA GLU A 26 -13.87 7.05 -13.57
C GLU A 26 -12.42 7.27 -13.15
N HIS A 27 -12.18 7.57 -11.87
CA HIS A 27 -10.86 8.02 -11.41
C HIS A 27 -9.76 6.96 -11.61
N VAL A 28 -9.97 5.74 -11.09
CA VAL A 28 -9.00 4.63 -11.21
C VAL A 28 -8.89 4.13 -12.65
N PRO A 29 -10.00 3.83 -13.37
CA PRO A 29 -9.92 3.39 -14.77
C PRO A 29 -9.14 4.33 -15.68
N MET A 30 -9.27 5.66 -15.50
CA MET A 30 -8.48 6.62 -16.25
C MET A 30 -6.96 6.45 -16.04
N ARG A 31 -6.51 6.15 -14.82
CA ARG A 31 -5.07 5.93 -14.55
C ARG A 31 -4.59 4.62 -15.19
N LEU A 32 -5.45 3.61 -15.29
CA LEU A 32 -5.17 2.36 -16.00
C LEU A 32 -5.17 2.47 -17.53
N THR A 33 -5.39 3.68 -18.07
CA THR A 33 -5.09 3.97 -19.49
C THR A 33 -3.63 4.31 -19.73
N ILE A 34 -2.88 4.66 -18.69
CA ILE A 34 -1.44 4.96 -18.74
C ILE A 34 -0.69 3.64 -18.92
N PRO A 35 0.11 3.45 -19.98
CA PRO A 35 0.82 2.18 -20.23
C PRO A 35 1.70 1.72 -19.06
N SER A 36 2.28 2.67 -18.32
CA SER A 36 3.11 2.41 -17.13
C SER A 36 2.32 2.06 -15.87
N PHE A 37 0.98 1.99 -15.92
CA PHE A 37 0.11 1.56 -14.83
C PHE A 37 -0.52 0.22 -15.19
N PHE A 38 -0.08 -0.86 -14.53
CA PHE A 38 -0.41 -2.23 -14.94
C PHE A 38 -1.71 -2.74 -14.34
N ASN A 39 -1.93 -2.47 -13.06
CA ASN A 39 -3.15 -2.86 -12.36
C ASN A 39 -3.44 -1.91 -11.20
N ALA A 40 -4.64 -2.03 -10.65
CA ALA A 40 -5.02 -1.36 -9.42
C ALA A 40 -5.83 -2.27 -8.50
N ALA A 41 -5.65 -2.07 -7.20
CA ALA A 41 -6.44 -2.72 -6.17
C ALA A 41 -6.92 -1.68 -5.16
N ARG A 42 -8.17 -1.80 -4.73
CA ARG A 42 -8.78 -0.89 -3.76
C ARG A 42 -9.12 -1.61 -2.48
N TYR A 43 -8.92 -0.93 -1.37
CA TYR A 43 -9.15 -1.46 -0.05
C TYR A 43 -9.79 -0.43 0.86
N LYS A 44 -10.53 -0.93 1.85
CA LYS A 44 -11.10 -0.15 2.94
C LYS A 44 -10.43 -0.53 4.24
N ALA A 45 -10.12 0.46 5.06
CA ALA A 45 -9.55 0.26 6.39
C ALA A 45 -10.49 -0.60 7.24
N SER A 46 -9.93 -1.60 7.92
CA SER A 46 -10.62 -2.48 8.87
C SER A 46 -10.18 -2.24 10.32
N ASP A 47 -9.28 -1.28 10.53
CA ASP A 47 -8.73 -0.90 11.84
C ASP A 47 -9.44 0.31 12.49
N SER A 48 -10.51 0.81 11.87
CA SER A 48 -11.23 2.02 12.29
C SER A 48 -10.37 3.30 12.34
N LYS A 49 -9.23 3.33 11.63
CA LYS A 49 -8.36 4.51 11.54
C LYS A 49 -8.58 5.27 10.24
N SER A 50 -8.25 6.56 10.28
CA SER A 50 -8.16 7.42 9.10
C SER A 50 -6.72 7.49 8.57
N PRO A 51 -6.52 7.69 7.26
CA PRO A 51 -7.56 7.78 6.26
C PRO A 51 -8.09 6.38 5.86
N THR A 52 -9.35 6.33 5.40
CA THR A 52 -10.17 5.10 5.38
C THR A 52 -10.01 4.25 4.13
N TRP A 53 -9.59 4.83 3.00
CA TRP A 53 -9.50 4.14 1.73
C TRP A 53 -8.07 4.05 1.25
N LEU A 54 -7.67 2.91 0.69
CA LEU A 54 -6.38 2.71 0.07
C LEU A 54 -6.56 2.27 -1.38
N THR A 55 -5.89 2.92 -2.32
CA THR A 55 -5.69 2.41 -3.68
C THR A 55 -4.21 2.12 -3.87
N LEU A 56 -3.92 0.90 -4.32
CA LEU A 56 -2.60 0.43 -4.74
C LEU A 56 -2.58 0.37 -6.27
N TYR A 57 -1.50 0.85 -6.87
CA TYR A 57 -1.22 0.67 -8.30
C TYR A 57 0.14 0.00 -8.46
N ASP A 58 0.18 -1.09 -9.22
CA ASP A 58 1.45 -1.60 -9.73
C ASP A 58 1.86 -0.75 -10.94
N ILE A 59 3.02 -0.09 -10.85
CA ILE A 59 3.55 0.81 -11.88
C ILE A 59 4.96 0.40 -12.30
N SER A 60 5.42 0.87 -13.46
CA SER A 60 6.73 0.51 -14.03
C SER A 60 7.90 1.02 -13.19
N GLU A 61 7.82 2.23 -12.67
CA GLU A 61 8.86 2.88 -11.88
C GLU A 61 8.24 4.00 -11.03
N PRO A 62 8.86 4.47 -9.94
CA PRO A 62 8.18 5.39 -9.04
C PRO A 62 8.04 6.81 -9.63
N SER A 63 8.86 7.17 -10.62
CA SER A 63 8.83 8.47 -11.30
C SER A 63 7.53 8.69 -12.09
N VAL A 64 6.90 7.62 -12.62
CA VAL A 64 5.67 7.73 -13.43
C VAL A 64 4.44 8.12 -12.63
N ALA A 65 4.47 7.95 -11.29
CA ALA A 65 3.36 8.32 -10.41
C ALA A 65 3.07 9.84 -10.39
N ASP A 66 3.93 10.66 -10.97
CA ASP A 66 3.70 12.09 -11.20
C ASP A 66 4.26 12.58 -12.55
N GLY A 67 4.67 11.64 -13.41
CA GLY A 67 5.30 11.94 -14.69
C GLY A 67 4.34 12.55 -15.74
N PRO A 68 4.86 12.90 -16.92
CA PRO A 68 4.11 13.61 -17.95
C PRO A 68 2.80 12.92 -18.36
N GLU A 69 2.80 11.58 -18.48
CA GLU A 69 1.59 10.82 -18.84
C GLU A 69 0.51 10.89 -17.77
N TYR A 70 0.90 10.83 -16.50
CA TYR A 70 0.00 11.02 -15.36
C TYR A 70 -0.61 12.42 -15.37
N GLN A 71 0.22 13.45 -15.60
CA GLN A 71 -0.27 14.84 -15.70
C GLN A 71 -1.21 15.04 -16.88
N ALA A 72 -0.93 14.38 -18.02
CA ALA A 72 -1.79 14.45 -19.20
C ALA A 72 -3.18 13.85 -18.94
N VAL A 73 -3.26 12.69 -18.25
CA VAL A 73 -4.54 12.11 -17.81
C VAL A 73 -5.27 13.04 -16.84
N HIS A 74 -4.56 13.65 -15.90
CA HIS A 74 -5.15 14.61 -14.97
C HIS A 74 -5.70 15.85 -15.70
N ALA A 75 -4.96 16.44 -16.64
CA ALA A 75 -5.38 17.62 -17.41
C ALA A 75 -6.64 17.34 -18.25
N LYS A 76 -6.71 16.14 -18.85
CA LYS A 76 -7.85 15.65 -19.65
C LYS A 76 -9.04 15.15 -18.81
N GLY A 77 -8.93 15.17 -17.48
CA GLY A 77 -10.02 14.76 -16.59
C GLY A 77 -11.30 15.55 -16.85
N SER A 78 -12.44 14.87 -16.72
CA SER A 78 -13.76 15.47 -16.89
C SER A 78 -14.01 16.56 -15.83
N ASP A 79 -15.05 17.38 -16.05
CA ASP A 79 -15.50 18.34 -15.03
C ASP A 79 -15.93 17.64 -13.73
N ARG A 80 -16.47 16.41 -13.84
CA ARG A 80 -16.80 15.58 -12.68
C ARG A 80 -15.53 15.14 -11.95
N ASP A 81 -14.51 14.61 -12.63
CA ASP A 81 -13.25 14.19 -12.01
C ASP A 81 -12.58 15.35 -11.28
N LYS A 82 -12.48 16.51 -11.94
CA LYS A 82 -11.93 17.74 -11.37
C LYS A 82 -12.74 18.22 -10.15
N SER A 83 -14.07 18.24 -10.23
CA SER A 83 -14.95 18.64 -9.13
C SER A 83 -14.83 17.68 -7.93
N MET A 84 -14.78 16.38 -8.19
CA MET A 84 -14.69 15.36 -7.15
C MET A 84 -13.33 15.38 -6.46
N LEU A 85 -12.24 15.49 -7.24
CA LEU A 85 -10.91 15.75 -6.71
C LEU A 85 -10.92 17.00 -5.82
N ALA A 86 -11.46 18.12 -6.31
CA ALA A 86 -11.52 19.37 -5.54
C ALA A 86 -12.17 19.20 -4.16
N LYS A 87 -13.20 18.35 -4.06
CA LYS A 87 -13.98 18.03 -2.84
C LYS A 87 -13.38 16.93 -1.95
N LEU A 88 -12.24 16.36 -2.32
CA LEU A 88 -11.50 15.47 -1.42
C LEU A 88 -10.93 16.28 -0.27
N GLN A 89 -11.19 15.80 0.94
CA GLN A 89 -10.74 16.46 2.16
C GLN A 89 -9.25 16.25 2.38
N PHE A 90 -8.78 15.02 2.13
CA PHE A 90 -7.40 14.62 2.21
C PHE A 90 -7.09 13.63 1.08
N LEU A 91 -5.91 13.76 0.49
CA LEU A 91 -5.33 12.82 -0.46
C LEU A 91 -3.82 12.85 -0.30
N THR A 92 -3.23 11.73 0.09
CA THR A 92 -1.79 11.50 -0.07
C THR A 92 -1.58 10.60 -1.28
N ARG A 93 -0.56 10.88 -2.08
CA ARG A 93 -0.04 9.99 -3.12
C ARG A 93 1.44 9.74 -2.86
N ARG A 94 1.80 8.49 -2.60
CA ARG A 94 3.19 8.09 -2.36
C ARG A 94 3.65 7.13 -3.44
N ALA A 95 4.87 7.28 -3.93
CA ALA A 95 5.51 6.38 -4.88
C ALA A 95 6.72 5.72 -4.21
N TYR A 96 6.93 4.44 -4.49
CA TYR A 96 7.96 3.65 -3.83
C TYR A 96 8.72 2.76 -4.80
N THR A 97 10.02 2.57 -4.54
CA THR A 97 10.87 1.58 -5.22
C THR A 97 10.83 0.26 -4.45
N VAL A 98 10.68 -0.86 -5.14
CA VAL A 98 10.74 -2.19 -4.49
C VAL A 98 12.14 -2.48 -3.92
N ILE A 99 12.18 -3.28 -2.85
CA ILE A 99 13.38 -3.90 -2.29
C ILE A 99 13.27 -5.40 -2.55
N PRO A 100 13.77 -5.91 -3.70
CA PRO A 100 13.52 -7.27 -4.16
C PRO A 100 14.05 -8.33 -3.19
N GLU A 101 15.25 -8.13 -2.64
CA GLU A 101 15.93 -9.05 -1.72
C GLU A 101 15.14 -9.26 -0.42
N SER A 102 14.32 -8.29 -0.03
CA SER A 102 13.48 -8.34 1.17
C SER A 102 11.99 -8.54 0.82
N SER A 103 11.69 -9.15 -0.33
CA SER A 103 10.32 -9.44 -0.77
C SER A 103 10.16 -10.94 -1.08
N MET A 104 9.02 -11.51 -0.70
CA MET A 104 8.77 -12.95 -0.88
C MET A 104 7.33 -13.22 -1.27
N THR A 105 7.13 -14.16 -2.18
CA THR A 105 5.80 -14.63 -2.63
C THR A 105 5.69 -16.14 -2.42
N SER A 106 4.55 -16.59 -1.90
CA SER A 106 4.23 -18.00 -1.75
C SER A 106 4.24 -18.71 -3.11
N THR A 107 4.85 -19.89 -3.17
CA THR A 107 4.84 -20.73 -4.39
C THR A 107 3.44 -21.20 -4.77
N LYS A 108 2.48 -21.13 -3.84
CA LYS A 108 1.05 -21.48 -4.06
C LYS A 108 0.23 -20.30 -4.55
N PHE A 109 0.79 -19.08 -4.56
CA PHE A 109 0.11 -17.88 -5.01
C PHE A 109 0.56 -17.51 -6.42
N SER A 110 -0.39 -17.44 -7.36
CA SER A 110 -0.08 -16.91 -8.69
C SER A 110 -0.12 -15.39 -8.65
N THR A 111 0.96 -14.73 -9.07
CA THR A 111 1.01 -13.28 -9.20
C THR A 111 0.15 -12.75 -10.35
N THR A 112 -0.38 -13.64 -11.19
CA THR A 112 -1.37 -13.32 -12.23
C THR A 112 -2.81 -13.34 -11.71
N THR A 113 -3.04 -13.74 -10.45
CA THR A 113 -4.37 -13.73 -9.81
C THR A 113 -4.59 -12.52 -8.93
N THR A 114 -5.88 -12.28 -8.64
CA THR A 114 -6.45 -11.26 -7.76
C THR A 114 -5.53 -10.86 -6.60
N PRO A 115 -5.36 -9.56 -6.32
CA PRO A 115 -4.58 -9.09 -5.18
C PRO A 115 -5.14 -9.68 -3.86
N GLY A 116 -4.30 -9.80 -2.83
CA GLY A 116 -4.71 -10.39 -1.55
C GLY A 116 -5.94 -9.72 -0.97
N ARG A 117 -6.85 -10.51 -0.36
CA ARG A 117 -8.11 -9.99 0.17
C ARG A 117 -7.91 -9.12 1.41
N TYR A 118 -6.90 -9.42 2.22
CA TYR A 118 -6.59 -8.69 3.45
C TYR A 118 -5.15 -8.21 3.44
N LEU A 119 -4.93 -6.99 3.91
CA LEU A 119 -3.61 -6.38 4.03
C LEU A 119 -3.26 -6.06 5.48
N LEU A 120 -2.01 -6.35 5.84
CA LEU A 120 -1.30 -5.59 6.86
C LEU A 120 -0.28 -4.69 6.15
N VAL A 121 -0.42 -3.39 6.31
CA VAL A 121 0.51 -2.38 5.77
C VAL A 121 1.30 -1.79 6.93
N SER A 122 2.62 -1.91 6.86
CA SER A 122 3.56 -1.37 7.86
C SER A 122 4.43 -0.31 7.20
N SER A 123 4.33 0.94 7.65
CA SER A 123 5.23 2.02 7.23
C SER A 123 6.12 2.41 8.41
N ILE A 124 7.44 2.43 8.23
CA ILE A 124 8.41 2.58 9.32
C ILE A 124 9.54 3.53 8.93
N GLU A 125 9.96 4.34 9.90
CA GLU A 125 11.19 5.12 9.89
C GLU A 125 12.12 4.61 10.98
N THR A 126 13.40 4.50 10.65
CA THR A 126 14.44 4.08 11.60
C THR A 126 15.45 5.21 11.82
N THR A 127 16.25 5.09 12.87
CA THR A 127 17.54 5.78 12.93
C THR A 127 18.43 5.32 11.78
N ALA A 128 19.47 6.09 11.45
CA ALA A 128 20.46 5.70 10.46
C ALA A 128 21.23 4.45 10.90
N GLU A 129 21.53 4.33 12.19
CA GLU A 129 22.25 3.20 12.78
C GLU A 129 21.42 1.91 12.76
N GLY A 130 20.09 2.02 12.86
CA GLY A 130 19.18 0.88 12.87
C GLY A 130 18.75 0.36 11.50
N GLU A 131 19.00 1.11 10.42
CA GLU A 131 18.48 0.82 9.08
C GLU A 131 18.90 -0.56 8.56
N ASP A 132 20.18 -0.91 8.67
CA ASP A 132 20.71 -2.22 8.25
C ASP A 132 20.11 -3.37 9.07
N GLY A 133 20.04 -3.20 10.40
CA GLY A 133 19.45 -4.18 11.30
C GLY A 133 17.97 -4.42 11.01
N PHE A 134 17.21 -3.37 10.71
CA PHE A 134 15.81 -3.44 10.34
C PHE A 134 15.58 -4.20 9.03
N ASN A 135 16.39 -3.94 8.00
CA ASN A 135 16.28 -4.61 6.71
C ASN A 135 16.65 -6.10 6.81
N LYS A 136 17.74 -6.42 7.51
CA LYS A 136 18.15 -7.82 7.77
C LYS A 136 17.12 -8.59 8.56
N TRP A 137 16.54 -7.98 9.60
CA TRP A 137 15.48 -8.62 10.39
C TRP A 137 14.27 -8.98 9.52
N TYR A 138 13.86 -8.08 8.62
CA TYR A 138 12.75 -8.35 7.72
C TYR A 138 13.02 -9.54 6.80
N GLU A 139 14.19 -9.57 6.17
CA GLU A 139 14.61 -10.61 5.24
C GLU A 139 14.80 -11.97 5.94
N GLN A 140 15.51 -11.99 7.07
CA GLN A 140 16.03 -13.23 7.67
C GLN A 140 15.09 -13.83 8.72
N GLU A 141 14.23 -13.03 9.35
CA GLU A 141 13.36 -13.51 10.43
C GLU A 141 11.89 -13.20 10.17
N HIS A 142 11.53 -11.92 9.96
CA HIS A 142 10.13 -11.51 9.96
C HIS A 142 9.33 -12.12 8.81
N ILE A 143 9.81 -11.99 7.57
CA ILE A 143 9.14 -12.54 6.39
C ILE A 143 9.09 -14.07 6.43
N PRO A 144 10.20 -14.79 6.76
CA PRO A 144 10.15 -16.23 6.96
C PRO A 144 9.14 -16.69 8.02
N LEU A 145 8.98 -15.95 9.13
CA LEU A 145 7.96 -16.25 10.13
C LEU A 145 6.54 -15.96 9.63
N LEU A 146 6.32 -14.81 8.99
CA LEU A 146 5.01 -14.46 8.41
C LEU A 146 4.55 -15.46 7.35
N SER A 147 5.49 -16.05 6.59
CA SER A 147 5.15 -17.05 5.57
C SER A 147 4.50 -18.32 6.09
N LYS A 148 4.57 -18.54 7.41
CA LYS A 148 3.95 -19.68 8.10
C LYS A 148 2.54 -19.36 8.59
N VAL A 149 2.14 -18.08 8.58
CA VAL A 149 0.79 -17.66 8.94
C VAL A 149 -0.18 -18.18 7.90
N SER A 150 -1.28 -18.79 8.35
CA SER A 150 -2.32 -19.29 7.46
C SER A 150 -2.85 -18.18 6.55
N GLY A 151 -3.01 -18.51 5.28
CA GLY A 151 -3.46 -17.58 4.26
C GLY A 151 -2.43 -16.53 3.82
N TRP A 152 -1.19 -16.55 4.31
CA TRP A 152 -0.16 -15.64 3.79
C TRP A 152 0.11 -15.90 2.30
N LEU A 153 0.09 -14.83 1.50
CA LEU A 153 0.27 -14.88 0.05
C LEU A 153 1.64 -14.34 -0.35
N ARG A 154 1.98 -13.13 0.12
CA ARG A 154 3.26 -12.48 -0.15
C ARG A 154 3.52 -11.34 0.82
N THR A 155 4.80 -10.99 0.93
CA THR A 155 5.26 -9.72 1.50
C THR A 155 6.06 -8.99 0.43
N ARG A 156 5.72 -7.73 0.17
CA ARG A 156 6.52 -6.84 -0.68
C ARG A 156 7.05 -5.68 0.15
N ARG A 157 8.36 -5.42 0.02
CA ARG A 157 9.07 -4.35 0.72
C ARG A 157 9.43 -3.25 -0.25
N PHE A 158 9.36 -2.02 0.23
CA PHE A 158 9.64 -0.85 -0.58
C PHE A 158 10.33 0.26 0.21
N LYS A 159 11.03 1.13 -0.52
CA LYS A 159 11.60 2.40 -0.04
C LYS A 159 10.88 3.56 -0.69
N LEU A 160 10.52 4.57 0.11
CA LEU A 160 9.82 5.76 -0.35
C LEU A 160 10.68 6.52 -1.36
N PHE A 161 10.10 6.83 -2.51
CA PHE A 161 10.72 7.65 -3.53
C PHE A 161 10.17 9.09 -3.51
N SER A 162 8.84 9.23 -3.45
CA SER A 162 8.19 10.53 -3.38
C SER A 162 6.86 10.47 -2.63
N SER A 163 6.48 11.59 -2.03
CA SER A 163 5.18 11.79 -1.41
C SER A 163 4.61 13.14 -1.87
N LYS A 164 3.32 13.15 -2.21
CA LYS A 164 2.55 14.36 -2.49
C LYS A 164 1.28 14.34 -1.66
N GLU A 165 0.97 15.45 -1.02
CA GLU A 165 -0.20 15.56 -0.15
C GLU A 165 -1.07 16.73 -0.57
N ARG A 166 -2.37 16.58 -0.35
CA ARG A 166 -3.38 17.61 -0.59
C ARG A 166 -4.45 17.55 0.49
N GLY A 167 -4.80 18.72 1.02
CA GLY A 167 -5.82 18.85 2.05
C GLY A 167 -5.32 18.43 3.43
N GLN A 168 -6.25 18.21 4.36
CA GLN A 168 -5.96 17.90 5.77
C GLN A 168 -6.97 16.88 6.32
N LEU A 169 -6.53 16.06 7.27
CA LEU A 169 -7.44 15.16 8.01
C LEU A 169 -8.37 15.95 8.94
N LYS A 170 -9.53 15.36 9.29
CA LYS A 170 -10.64 16.05 9.99
C LYS A 170 -10.20 16.65 11.32
N ASP A 171 -9.30 15.94 12.00
CA ASP A 171 -8.86 16.26 13.35
C ASP A 171 -7.47 16.92 13.38
N GLY A 172 -6.99 17.40 12.23
CA GLY A 172 -5.63 17.96 12.09
C GLY A 172 -4.51 16.92 12.22
N ALA A 173 -4.85 15.63 12.27
CA ALA A 173 -3.89 14.55 12.28
C ALA A 173 -2.99 14.59 11.04
N GLU A 174 -1.72 14.24 11.21
CA GLU A 174 -0.76 14.12 10.12
C GLU A 174 -0.76 12.69 9.56
N CYS A 175 -0.68 12.56 8.24
CA CYS A 175 -0.43 11.29 7.56
C CYS A 175 1.01 11.27 7.06
N LYS A 176 1.96 11.35 8.00
CA LYS A 176 3.40 11.47 7.71
C LYS A 176 3.88 10.28 6.85
N PRO A 177 4.61 10.52 5.75
CA PRO A 177 5.28 9.46 5.02
C PRO A 177 6.51 8.95 5.79
N PHE A 178 6.75 7.65 5.73
CA PHE A 178 7.92 7.01 6.33
C PHE A 178 8.78 6.35 5.25
N THR A 179 10.09 6.26 5.48
CA THR A 179 11.07 5.77 4.50
C THR A 179 10.76 4.35 4.01
N TYR A 180 10.36 3.44 4.89
CA TYR A 180 10.12 2.05 4.54
C TYR A 180 8.65 1.67 4.58
N LEU A 181 8.28 0.78 3.66
CA LEU A 181 6.95 0.21 3.57
C LEU A 181 7.04 -1.30 3.40
N ALA A 182 6.21 -2.03 4.12
CA ALA A 182 5.90 -3.44 3.89
C ALA A 182 4.40 -3.61 3.64
N ILE A 183 4.05 -4.32 2.57
CA ILE A 183 2.68 -4.75 2.29
C ILE A 183 2.65 -6.27 2.42
N HIS A 184 1.94 -6.76 3.42
CA HIS A 184 1.70 -8.18 3.67
C HIS A 184 0.29 -8.53 3.20
N GLU A 185 0.18 -9.47 2.27
CA GLU A 185 -1.08 -9.87 1.64
C GLU A 185 -1.53 -11.25 2.15
N PHE A 186 -2.81 -11.34 2.51
CA PHE A 186 -3.43 -12.56 3.04
C PHE A 186 -4.74 -12.88 2.31
N SER A 187 -5.05 -14.17 2.16
CA SER A 187 -6.32 -14.65 1.57
C SER A 187 -7.49 -14.67 2.55
N GLU A 188 -7.20 -14.76 3.85
CA GLU A 188 -8.20 -14.87 4.93
C GLU A 188 -7.96 -13.82 6.02
N GLY A 189 -9.05 -13.42 6.68
CA GLY A 189 -9.01 -12.51 7.83
C GLY A 189 -8.64 -13.24 9.12
N GLY A 190 -8.58 -12.51 10.24
CA GLY A 190 -8.26 -13.11 11.55
C GLY A 190 -6.80 -13.55 11.72
N PHE A 191 -5.95 -13.37 10.70
CA PHE A 191 -4.53 -13.73 10.72
C PHE A 191 -3.77 -13.09 11.90
N MET A 192 -4.19 -11.91 12.37
CA MET A 192 -3.62 -11.22 13.53
C MET A 192 -3.70 -12.02 14.84
N ASP A 193 -4.72 -12.88 14.98
CA ASP A 193 -4.95 -13.64 16.21
C ASP A 193 -4.24 -14.99 16.23
N THR A 194 -3.66 -15.41 15.10
CA THR A 194 -2.98 -16.70 14.96
C THR A 194 -1.72 -16.78 15.83
N PRO A 195 -1.37 -17.97 16.37
CA PRO A 195 -0.13 -18.18 17.10
C PRO A 195 1.12 -17.80 16.29
N GLU A 196 1.12 -18.08 14.98
CA GLU A 196 2.22 -17.78 14.07
C GLU A 196 2.43 -16.28 13.92
N MET A 197 1.36 -15.51 13.78
CA MET A 197 1.44 -14.05 13.69
C MET A 197 1.90 -13.44 15.01
N LYS A 198 1.36 -13.92 16.14
CA LYS A 198 1.82 -13.53 17.47
C LYS A 198 3.31 -13.83 17.66
N LYS A 199 3.79 -14.98 17.19
CA LYS A 199 5.21 -15.31 17.22
C LYS A 199 6.04 -14.35 16.37
N ALA A 200 5.63 -14.09 15.12
CA ALA A 200 6.32 -13.16 14.22
C ALA A 200 6.39 -11.72 14.77
N ALA A 201 5.44 -11.34 15.62
CA ALA A 201 5.37 -10.03 16.26
C ALA A 201 6.10 -9.92 17.61
N ASN A 202 6.63 -11.01 18.18
CA ASN A 202 7.20 -11.01 19.54
C ASN A 202 8.53 -11.77 19.63
N THR A 203 9.43 -11.60 18.66
CA THR A 203 10.78 -12.16 18.72
C THR A 203 11.75 -11.21 19.45
N PRO A 204 12.80 -11.72 20.12
CA PRO A 204 13.82 -10.87 20.72
C PRO A 204 14.53 -9.95 19.71
N TRP A 205 14.77 -10.42 18.47
CA TRP A 205 15.39 -9.58 17.45
C TRP A 205 14.47 -8.44 17.01
N ARG A 206 13.16 -8.70 16.86
CA ARG A 206 12.19 -7.63 16.63
C ARG A 206 12.24 -6.60 17.75
N GLU A 207 12.29 -7.00 19.02
CA GLU A 207 12.36 -6.06 20.13
C GLU A 207 13.57 -5.13 20.02
N GLU A 208 14.75 -5.65 19.66
CA GLU A 208 15.94 -4.84 19.42
C GLU A 208 15.78 -3.89 18.22
N VAL A 209 15.18 -4.36 17.12
CA VAL A 209 14.92 -3.53 15.94
C VAL A 209 13.94 -2.41 16.26
N MET A 210 12.90 -2.68 17.04
CA MET A 210 11.89 -1.68 17.38
C MET A 210 12.44 -0.57 18.28
N LYS A 211 13.56 -0.77 19.00
CA LYS A 211 14.26 0.32 19.71
C LYS A 211 14.86 1.36 18.77
N GLN A 212 15.11 1.00 17.51
CA GLN A 212 15.66 1.90 16.48
C GLN A 212 14.56 2.56 15.62
N VAL A 213 13.29 2.23 15.84
CA VAL A 213 12.16 2.81 15.11
C VAL A 213 11.83 4.18 15.70
N VAL A 214 11.89 5.22 14.88
CA VAL A 214 11.62 6.62 15.28
C VAL A 214 10.24 7.11 14.85
N GLY A 215 9.52 6.30 14.06
CA GLY A 215 8.14 6.57 13.68
C GLY A 215 7.58 5.44 12.83
N GLY A 216 6.27 5.29 12.84
CA GLY A 216 5.62 4.34 11.97
C GLY A 216 4.12 4.21 12.15
N GLU A 217 3.50 3.50 11.23
CA GLU A 217 2.09 3.12 11.27
C GLU A 217 1.92 1.66 10.87
N PHE A 218 0.97 1.00 11.53
CA PHE A 218 0.46 -0.31 11.14
C PHE A 218 -1.03 -0.15 10.86
N ARG A 219 -1.42 -0.50 9.64
CA ARG A 219 -2.77 -0.34 9.12
C ARG A 219 -3.31 -1.66 8.59
N LEU A 220 -4.58 -1.93 8.88
CA LEU A 220 -5.27 -3.11 8.37
C LEU A 220 -6.30 -2.70 7.33
N PHE A 221 -6.34 -3.42 6.22
CA PHE A 221 -7.27 -3.17 5.14
C PHE A 221 -7.92 -4.46 4.62
N GLU A 222 -9.19 -4.38 4.22
CA GLU A 222 -9.88 -5.43 3.48
C GLU A 222 -10.18 -4.94 2.06
N GLN A 223 -10.06 -5.83 1.09
CA GLN A 223 -10.29 -5.54 -0.31
C GLN A 223 -11.73 -5.04 -0.51
N HIS A 224 -11.84 -3.88 -1.15
CA HIS A 224 -13.11 -3.35 -1.61
C HIS A 224 -13.49 -4.06 -2.91
N ASN A 225 -14.73 -4.56 -2.99
CA ASN A 225 -15.23 -5.29 -4.15
C ASN A 225 -15.25 -4.40 -5.40
N PHE A 226 -14.14 -4.42 -6.12
CA PHE A 226 -13.95 -3.80 -7.42
C PHE A 226 -14.42 -4.76 -8.49
N ARG A 227 -15.62 -4.54 -9.04
CA ARG A 227 -16.23 -5.42 -10.05
C ARG A 227 -15.53 -5.42 -11.42
N HIS A 228 -14.50 -4.59 -11.61
CA HIS A 228 -13.75 -4.52 -12.86
C HIS A 228 -12.27 -4.70 -12.59
N GLN A 229 -11.83 -5.94 -12.39
CA GLN A 229 -10.39 -6.21 -12.33
C GLN A 229 -9.81 -6.02 -13.74
N TRP A 230 -9.31 -4.82 -14.02
CA TRP A 230 -8.61 -4.50 -15.26
C TRP A 230 -7.22 -5.15 -15.20
N PHE A 231 -7.14 -6.42 -15.55
CA PHE A 231 -5.87 -7.06 -15.91
C PHE A 231 -5.67 -6.81 -17.40
N ARG A 232 -4.58 -6.12 -17.76
CA ARG A 232 -4.07 -6.11 -19.13
C ARG A 232 -3.03 -7.22 -19.29
#